data_AF-A0A835IM68-F1
#
_entry.id   AF-A0A835IM68-F1
#
_cell.length_a   1.000
_cell.length_b   1.000
_cell.length_c   1.000
_cell.angle_alpha   90.00
_cell.angle_beta   90.00
_cell.angle_gamma   90.00
#
_symmetry.space_group_name_H-M   'P 1'
#
loop_
_entity.id
_entity.type
_entity.pdbx_description
1 polymer ?
#
loop_
_entity_poly.entity_id
_entity_poly.type
_entity_poly.pdbx_seq_one_letter_code
_entity_poly.pdbx_strand_id
1 'polypeptide(L)'
;VAKEASDLVLADDNFSTIVSAVVEGRAIYNNMKAFIRYMISSNVGEVISIFLTATLGIPEYLIPVQLLLVNLVTDGPPATALGFNPADVDIMRKPPPVQLLLVNLVTDGPPATVLRFNHADVDIMRKPPRKSNDALINYWVFFRYLVSILYSCHSNHAI
;
A
#
# COMPACT_ATOMS: atom_id res chain seq x y z
N VAL A 1 13.75 35.72 18.32
CA VAL A 1 13.52 34.65 19.32
C VAL A 1 12.28 33.80 19.03
N ALA A 2 11.04 34.21 19.34
CA ALA A 2 9.86 33.34 19.17
C ALA A 2 9.61 32.91 17.70
N LYS A 3 9.72 33.83 16.74
CA LYS A 3 9.61 33.53 15.30
C LYS A 3 10.75 32.67 14.75
N GLU A 4 11.91 32.69 15.40
CA GLU A 4 13.09 31.92 14.97
C GLU A 4 13.10 30.51 15.59
N ALA A 5 12.30 30.28 16.64
CA ALA A 5 12.17 29.01 17.33
C ALA A 5 10.96 28.18 16.84
N SER A 6 10.14 28.70 15.92
CA SER A 6 8.91 28.07 15.44
C SER A 6 9.08 27.44 14.05
N ASP A 7 8.58 26.23 13.85
CA ASP A 7 8.56 25.53 12.54
C ASP A 7 7.57 26.13 11.52
N LEU A 8 6.62 26.93 12.00
CA LEU A 8 5.60 27.61 11.21
C LEU A 8 5.37 29.01 11.78
N VAL A 9 5.43 30.04 10.92
CA VAL A 9 5.12 31.43 11.27
C VAL A 9 4.00 31.92 10.36
N LEU A 10 2.97 32.53 10.95
CA LEU A 10 1.92 33.20 10.18
C LEU A 10 2.44 34.53 9.67
N ALA A 11 2.38 34.74 8.35
CA ALA A 11 2.83 35.97 7.71
C ALA A 11 1.80 37.11 7.86
N ASP A 12 0.52 36.76 8.05
CA ASP A 12 -0.64 37.64 8.08
C ASP A 12 -1.24 37.85 9.49
N ASP A 13 -0.61 37.28 10.52
CA ASP A 13 -1.06 37.28 11.92
C ASP A 13 -2.54 36.80 12.10
N ASN A 14 -3.09 36.04 11.15
CA ASN A 14 -4.48 35.59 11.16
C ASN A 14 -4.60 34.11 11.56
N PHE A 15 -5.24 33.82 12.69
CA PHE A 15 -5.46 32.45 13.16
C PHE A 15 -6.32 31.60 12.20
N SER A 16 -7.13 32.21 11.32
CA SER A 16 -7.86 31.48 10.29
C SER A 16 -6.94 30.73 9.32
N THR A 17 -5.71 31.22 9.12
CA THR A 17 -4.71 30.61 8.25
C THR A 17 -4.25 29.25 8.77
N ILE A 18 -4.30 29.03 10.09
CA ILE A 18 -4.03 27.71 10.68
C ILE A 18 -5.10 26.69 10.24
N VAL A 19 -6.37 27.09 10.20
CA VAL A 19 -7.46 26.20 9.78
C VAL A 19 -7.25 25.78 8.33
N SER A 20 -6.98 26.74 7.44
CA SER A 20 -6.68 26.48 6.03
C SER A 20 -5.45 25.59 5.86
N ALA A 21 -4.37 25.83 6.62
CA ALA A 21 -3.17 25.01 6.59
C ALA A 21 -3.43 23.56 7.04
N VAL A 22 -4.33 23.34 8.01
CA VAL A 22 -4.74 21.99 8.42
C VAL A 22 -5.57 21.30 7.33
N VAL A 23 -6.44 22.03 6.61
CA VAL A 23 -7.18 21.48 5.45
C VAL A 23 -6.20 20.97 4.40
N GLU A 24 -5.23 21.81 4.03
CA GLU A 24 -4.24 21.50 2.99
C GLU A 24 -3.30 20.37 3.42
N GLY A 25 -2.83 20.38 4.68
CA GLY A 25 -1.99 19.31 5.23
C GLY A 25 -2.69 17.95 5.22
N ARG A 26 -4.01 17.90 5.50
CA ARG A 26 -4.79 16.67 5.39
C ARG A 26 -4.96 16.22 3.94
N ALA A 27 -5.09 17.15 3.00
CA ALA A 27 -5.20 16.84 1.57
C ALA A 27 -3.90 16.20 1.05
N ILE A 28 -2.75 16.81 1.38
CA ILE A 28 -1.43 16.29 1.03
C ILE A 28 -1.23 14.88 1.59
N TYR A 29 -1.62 14.64 2.85
CA TYR A 29 -1.51 13.31 3.47
C TYR A 29 -2.32 12.24 2.71
N ASN A 30 -3.56 12.56 2.33
CA ASN A 30 -4.42 11.62 1.61
C ASN A 30 -3.88 11.33 0.21
N ASN A 31 -3.41 12.35 -0.50
CA ASN A 31 -2.79 12.21 -1.81
C ASN A 31 -1.52 11.38 -1.74
N MET A 32 -0.66 11.63 -0.74
CA MET A 32 0.57 10.88 -0.50
C MET A 32 0.28 9.40 -0.22
N LYS A 33 -0.81 9.07 0.47
CA LYS A 33 -1.23 7.68 0.67
C LYS A 33 -1.69 7.00 -0.61
N ALA A 34 -2.32 7.73 -1.54
CA ALA A 34 -2.66 7.19 -2.87
C ALA A 34 -1.38 6.96 -3.70
N PHE A 35 -0.47 7.93 -3.69
CA PHE A 35 0.86 7.85 -4.30
C PHE A 35 1.65 6.62 -3.83
N ILE A 36 1.79 6.42 -2.52
CA ILE A 36 2.53 5.28 -1.96
C ILE A 36 1.87 3.95 -2.37
N ARG A 37 0.54 3.87 -2.35
CA ARG A 37 -0.18 2.66 -2.80
C ARG A 37 0.06 2.35 -4.27
N TYR A 38 0.06 3.38 -5.13
CA TYR A 38 0.37 3.23 -6.54
C TYR A 38 1.78 2.69 -6.76
N MET A 39 2.81 3.30 -6.14
CA MET A 39 4.19 2.85 -6.32
C MET A 39 4.41 1.41 -5.82
N ILE A 40 3.86 1.05 -4.66
CA ILE A 40 3.99 -0.32 -4.13
C ILE A 40 3.29 -1.32 -5.07
N SER A 41 2.10 -0.97 -5.59
CA SER A 41 1.37 -1.83 -6.51
C SER A 41 2.09 -2.03 -7.84
N SER A 42 2.69 -0.97 -8.39
CA SER A 42 3.45 -1.02 -9.65
C SER A 42 4.65 -1.96 -9.50
N ASN A 43 5.48 -1.74 -8.48
CA ASN A 43 6.66 -2.55 -8.21
C ASN A 43 6.33 -4.04 -7.99
N VAL A 44 5.21 -4.35 -7.31
CA VAL A 44 4.77 -5.74 -7.12
C VAL A 44 4.29 -6.36 -8.42
N GLY A 45 3.54 -5.62 -9.25
CA GLY A 45 3.08 -6.08 -10.56
C GLY A 45 4.25 -6.45 -11.48
N GLU A 46 5.29 -5.63 -11.47
CA GLU A 46 6.51 -5.86 -12.23
C GLU A 46 7.22 -7.15 -11.81
N VAL A 47 7.44 -7.35 -10.51
CA VAL A 47 8.08 -8.56 -9.96
C VAL A 47 7.26 -9.81 -10.31
N ILE A 48 5.94 -9.76 -10.16
CA ILE A 48 5.05 -10.89 -10.51
C ILE A 48 5.15 -11.20 -12.00
N SER A 49 5.18 -10.18 -12.86
CA SER A 49 5.26 -10.36 -14.32
C SER A 49 6.54 -11.10 -14.72
N ILE A 50 7.70 -10.67 -14.20
CA ILE A 50 8.99 -11.30 -14.49
C ILE A 50 9.02 -12.73 -13.95
N PHE A 51 8.50 -12.95 -12.74
CA PHE A 51 8.40 -14.27 -12.14
C PHE A 51 7.53 -15.22 -12.98
N LEU A 52 6.36 -14.75 -13.45
CA LEU A 52 5.46 -15.57 -14.26
C LEU A 52 6.10 -15.95 -15.59
N THR A 53 6.71 -14.99 -16.29
CA THR A 53 7.41 -15.23 -17.57
C THR A 53 8.55 -16.23 -17.39
N ALA A 54 9.34 -16.10 -16.32
CA ALA A 54 10.42 -17.03 -16.00
C ALA A 54 9.90 -18.45 -15.67
N THR A 55 8.81 -18.58 -14.92
CA THR A 55 8.22 -19.89 -14.58
C THR A 55 7.55 -20.60 -15.76
N LEU A 56 7.00 -19.84 -16.71
CA LEU A 56 6.35 -20.37 -17.92
C LEU A 56 7.32 -20.64 -19.08
N GLY A 57 8.62 -20.30 -18.92
CA GLY A 57 9.64 -20.51 -19.96
C GLY A 57 9.43 -19.66 -21.20
N ILE A 58 8.65 -18.57 -21.10
CA ILE A 58 8.40 -17.63 -22.19
C ILE A 58 9.67 -16.76 -22.34
N PRO A 59 10.13 -16.46 -23.57
CA PRO A 59 11.22 -15.52 -23.77
C PRO A 59 10.93 -14.18 -23.08
N GLU A 60 12.00 -13.53 -22.60
CA GLU A 60 11.99 -12.35 -21.72
C GLU A 60 10.90 -11.32 -22.10
N TYR A 61 9.96 -11.07 -21.18
CA TYR A 61 8.83 -10.16 -21.39
C TYR A 61 9.27 -8.69 -21.42
N LEU A 62 10.26 -8.33 -20.60
CA LEU A 62 10.85 -6.99 -20.56
C LEU A 62 12.37 -7.10 -20.46
N ILE A 63 13.07 -6.41 -21.37
CA ILE A 63 14.52 -6.25 -21.29
C ILE A 63 14.84 -5.35 -20.08
N PRO A 64 15.94 -5.55 -19.33
CA PRO A 64 16.27 -4.73 -18.16
C PRO A 64 16.24 -3.21 -18.40
N VAL A 65 16.57 -2.76 -19.61
CA VAL A 65 16.49 -1.35 -20.01
C VAL A 65 15.05 -0.85 -20.11
N GLN A 66 14.12 -1.67 -20.61
CA GLN A 66 12.70 -1.31 -20.70
C GLN A 66 12.08 -1.24 -19.30
N LEU A 67 12.49 -2.15 -18.42
CA LEU A 67 12.09 -2.18 -17.02
C LEU A 67 12.50 -0.90 -16.27
N LEU A 68 13.76 -0.48 -16.48
CA LEU A 68 14.28 0.78 -15.92
C LEU A 68 13.51 1.99 -16.46
N LEU A 69 13.19 1.99 -17.76
CA LEU A 69 12.42 3.07 -18.38
C LEU A 69 10.99 3.17 -17.82
N VAL A 70 10.34 2.04 -17.54
CA VAL A 70 8.99 2.03 -16.94
C VAL A 70 9.02 2.65 -15.54
N ASN A 71 9.92 2.19 -14.66
CA ASN A 71 10.04 2.73 -13.30
C ASN A 71 10.46 4.21 -13.27
N LEU A 72 11.39 4.60 -14.14
CA LEU A 72 11.97 5.94 -14.11
C LEU A 72 11.08 6.99 -14.81
N VAL A 73 10.55 6.66 -16.00
CA VAL A 73 9.90 7.62 -16.88
C VAL A 73 8.38 7.47 -16.86
N THR A 74 7.87 6.24 -16.75
CA THR A 74 6.43 5.97 -16.87
C THR A 74 5.71 6.09 -15.54
N ASP A 75 6.35 5.69 -14.43
CA ASP A 75 5.71 5.78 -13.09
C ASP A 75 5.79 7.17 -12.46
N GLY A 76 6.75 8.01 -12.83
CA GLY A 76 6.90 9.37 -12.30
C GLY A 76 5.70 10.28 -12.57
N PRO A 77 5.24 10.44 -13.82
CA PRO A 77 4.13 11.35 -14.16
C PRO A 77 2.78 10.98 -13.52
N PRO A 78 2.30 9.73 -13.56
CA PRO A 78 1.06 9.33 -12.88
C PRO A 78 1.16 9.50 -11.37
N ALA A 79 2.32 9.15 -10.78
CA ALA A 79 2.52 9.26 -9.34
C ALA A 79 2.54 10.74 -8.90
N THR A 80 3.18 11.61 -9.68
CA THR A 80 3.15 13.06 -9.43
C THR A 80 1.74 13.63 -9.57
N ALA A 81 0.97 13.18 -10.58
CA ALA A 81 -0.41 13.61 -10.77
C ALA A 81 -1.32 13.25 -9.57
N LEU A 82 -1.12 12.07 -8.95
CA LEU A 82 -1.83 11.67 -7.73
C LEU A 82 -1.53 12.58 -6.52
N GLY A 83 -0.37 13.24 -6.51
CA GLY A 83 0.01 14.22 -5.48
C GLY A 83 -0.83 15.49 -5.49
N PHE A 84 -1.38 15.88 -6.66
CA PHE A 84 -2.07 17.15 -6.87
C PHE A 84 -3.61 17.03 -6.87
N ASN A 85 -4.16 15.93 -6.37
CA ASN A 85 -5.61 15.78 -6.30
C ASN A 85 -6.24 16.81 -5.33
N PRO A 86 -7.40 17.38 -5.69
CA PRO A 86 -8.07 18.35 -4.84
C PRO A 86 -8.49 17.74 -3.50
N ALA A 87 -8.52 18.57 -2.46
CA ALA A 87 -8.96 18.16 -1.13
C ALA A 87 -10.44 17.72 -1.15
N ASP A 88 -10.75 16.64 -0.45
CA ASP A 88 -12.12 16.19 -0.23
C ASP A 88 -12.93 17.25 0.55
N VAL A 89 -14.16 17.54 0.11
CA VAL A 89 -15.06 18.54 0.72
C VAL A 89 -15.33 18.29 2.21
N ASP A 90 -15.27 17.04 2.66
CA ASP A 90 -15.48 16.66 4.06
C ASP A 90 -14.17 16.35 4.83
N ILE A 91 -13.00 16.78 4.32
CA ILE A 91 -11.70 16.41 4.90
C ILE A 91 -11.48 16.86 6.35
N MET A 92 -12.15 17.94 6.75
CA MET A 92 -12.11 18.49 8.10
C MET A 92 -13.07 17.79 9.07
N ARG A 93 -14.10 17.11 8.56
CA ARG A 93 -15.06 16.34 9.37
C ARG A 93 -14.58 14.93 9.67
N LYS A 94 -13.59 14.44 8.94
CA LYS A 94 -12.96 13.15 9.18
C LYS A 94 -12.11 13.21 10.45
N PRO A 95 -12.18 12.17 11.32
CA PRO A 95 -11.31 12.11 12.50
C PRO A 95 -9.86 12.27 12.06
N PRO A 96 -9.00 12.92 12.89
CA PRO A 96 -7.58 13.01 12.56
C PRO A 96 -7.08 11.59 12.25
N PRO A 97 -6.22 11.42 11.23
CA PRO A 97 -5.68 10.12 10.89
C PRO A 97 -4.78 9.66 12.04
N VAL A 98 -5.38 9.10 13.09
CA VAL A 98 -4.71 8.15 13.94
C VAL A 98 -4.47 6.97 13.01
N GLN A 99 -3.20 6.55 12.90
CA GLN A 99 -2.82 5.25 12.36
C GLN A 99 -2.58 5.20 10.84
N LEU A 100 -1.37 4.77 10.49
CA LEU A 100 -1.01 4.10 9.24
C LEU A 100 -1.74 2.73 9.10
N LEU A 101 -3.02 2.65 9.46
CA LEU A 101 -3.81 1.41 9.55
C LEU A 101 -4.06 0.77 8.19
N LEU A 102 -4.01 1.53 7.10
CA LEU A 102 -4.36 1.06 5.76
C LEU A 102 -3.17 0.67 4.88
N VAL A 103 -1.95 1.15 5.20
CA VAL A 103 -0.73 0.47 4.75
C VAL A 103 -0.71 -0.90 5.42
N ASN A 104 -0.96 -0.96 6.74
CA ASN A 104 -1.07 -2.21 7.50
C ASN A 104 -2.28 -3.09 7.09
N LEU A 105 -3.40 -2.55 6.62
CA LEU A 105 -4.54 -3.37 6.14
C LEU A 105 -4.29 -3.96 4.75
N VAL A 106 -3.57 -3.24 3.88
CA VAL A 106 -3.22 -3.71 2.54
C VAL A 106 -1.98 -4.61 2.55
N THR A 107 -1.04 -4.42 3.48
CA THR A 107 0.13 -5.30 3.70
C THR A 107 -0.15 -6.47 4.64
N ASP A 108 -1.03 -6.31 5.65
CA ASP A 108 -1.23 -7.29 6.73
C ASP A 108 -2.68 -7.86 6.80
N GLY A 109 -3.66 -7.30 6.08
CA GLY A 109 -5.07 -7.73 6.12
C GLY A 109 -5.38 -9.03 5.36
N PRO A 110 -4.92 -9.22 4.11
CA PRO A 110 -5.07 -10.50 3.40
C PRO A 110 -4.46 -11.71 4.15
N PRO A 111 -3.24 -11.66 4.71
CA PRO A 111 -2.71 -12.77 5.52
C PRO A 111 -3.52 -13.08 6.77
N ALA A 112 -3.94 -12.05 7.51
CA ALA A 112 -4.76 -12.23 8.71
C ALA A 112 -6.13 -12.87 8.40
N THR A 113 -6.72 -12.53 7.25
CA THR A 113 -8.01 -13.07 6.81
C THR A 113 -7.89 -14.52 6.32
N VAL A 114 -6.79 -14.88 5.64
CA VAL A 114 -6.53 -16.26 5.19
C VAL A 114 -6.28 -17.19 6.38
N LEU A 115 -5.61 -16.72 7.44
CA LEU A 115 -5.41 -17.47 8.67
C LEU A 115 -6.69 -17.64 9.50
N ARG A 116 -7.64 -16.70 9.43
CA ARG A 116 -8.93 -16.76 10.15
C ARG A 116 -9.82 -17.93 9.74
N PHE A 117 -9.69 -18.41 8.50
CA PHE A 117 -10.46 -19.55 7.98
C PHE A 117 -9.71 -20.87 8.05
N ASN A 118 -8.52 -20.88 8.66
CA ASN A 118 -7.85 -22.13 8.98
C ASN A 118 -8.46 -22.66 10.27
N HIS A 119 -9.13 -23.82 10.20
CA HIS A 119 -9.65 -24.46 11.40
C HIS A 119 -8.47 -24.71 12.34
N ALA A 120 -8.53 -24.16 13.56
CA ALA A 120 -7.54 -24.48 14.56
C ALA A 120 -7.56 -26.00 14.76
N ASP A 121 -6.43 -26.66 14.49
CA ASP A 121 -6.27 -28.09 14.74
C ASP A 121 -6.54 -28.31 16.24
N VAL A 122 -7.72 -28.83 16.57
CA VAL A 122 -8.19 -29.03 17.96
C VAL A 122 -7.25 -29.95 18.77
N ASP A 123 -6.41 -30.71 18.05
CA ASP A 123 -5.41 -31.61 18.60
C ASP A 123 -3.98 -31.03 18.62
N ILE A 124 -3.77 -29.73 18.34
CA ILE A 124 -2.44 -29.09 18.38
C ILE A 124 -1.72 -29.33 19.70
N MET A 125 -2.44 -29.27 20.82
CA MET A 125 -1.85 -29.45 22.15
C MET A 125 -1.48 -30.92 22.46
N ARG A 126 -1.93 -31.88 21.65
CA ARG A 126 -1.61 -33.31 21.78
C ARG A 126 -0.54 -33.77 20.78
N LYS A 127 -0.19 -32.93 19.82
CA LYS A 127 0.84 -33.23 18.82
C LYS A 127 2.22 -32.85 19.38
N PRO A 128 3.27 -33.66 19.10
CA PRO A 128 4.63 -33.28 19.44
C PRO A 128 5.02 -31.97 18.72
N PRO A 129 5.95 -31.17 19.29
CA PRO A 129 6.36 -29.90 18.72
C PRO A 129 6.79 -30.06 17.26
N ARG A 130 6.25 -29.19 16.42
CA ARG A 130 6.42 -29.22 14.96
C ARG A 130 7.90 -29.11 14.60
N LYS A 131 8.36 -29.97 13.69
CA LYS A 131 9.77 -29.97 13.28
C LYS A 131 10.03 -28.81 12.32
N SER A 132 11.25 -28.29 12.29
CA SER A 132 11.66 -27.16 11.43
C SER A 132 11.42 -27.38 9.93
N ASN A 133 11.17 -28.64 9.52
CA ASN A 133 11.02 -29.04 8.12
C ASN A 133 9.55 -29.24 7.71
N ASP A 134 8.59 -29.00 8.61
CA ASP A 134 7.16 -29.19 8.34
C ASP A 134 6.56 -27.96 7.62
N ALA A 135 6.07 -28.14 6.38
CA ALA A 135 5.59 -27.07 5.50
C ALA A 135 4.56 -26.12 6.14
N LEU A 136 4.99 -24.89 6.47
CA LEU A 136 4.22 -23.88 7.20
C LEU A 136 2.93 -23.46 6.47
N ILE A 137 2.89 -23.57 5.14
CA ILE A 137 1.77 -23.14 4.30
C ILE A 137 1.38 -24.29 3.38
N ASN A 138 0.14 -24.76 3.50
CA ASN A 138 -0.44 -25.78 2.62
C ASN A 138 -0.69 -25.19 1.23
N TYR A 139 -0.54 -26.00 0.17
CA TYR A 139 -0.74 -25.61 -1.23
C TYR A 139 -2.11 -24.96 -1.47
N TRP A 140 -3.13 -25.43 -0.76
CA TRP A 140 -4.48 -24.85 -0.78
C TRP A 140 -4.55 -23.43 -0.19
N VAL A 141 -3.81 -23.18 0.90
CA VAL A 141 -3.72 -21.85 1.54
C VAL A 141 -2.93 -20.90 0.65
N PHE A 142 -1.86 -21.39 0.03
CA PHE A 142 -1.06 -20.65 -0.94
C PHE A 142 -1.88 -20.19 -2.16
N PHE A 143 -2.68 -21.10 -2.73
CA PHE A 143 -3.55 -20.79 -3.87
C PHE A 143 -4.59 -19.69 -3.55
N ARG A 144 -5.22 -19.74 -2.36
CA ARG A 144 -6.17 -18.71 -1.92
C ARG A 144 -5.51 -17.36 -1.67
N TYR A 145 -4.26 -17.38 -1.21
CA TYR A 145 -3.45 -16.18 -1.02
C TYR A 145 -3.19 -15.47 -2.37
N LEU A 146 -2.82 -16.24 -3.40
CA LEU A 146 -2.56 -15.75 -4.75
C LEU A 146 -3.81 -15.08 -5.38
N VAL A 147 -4.98 -15.70 -5.23
CA VAL A 147 -6.25 -15.17 -5.79
C VAL A 147 -6.69 -13.88 -5.09
N SER A 148 -6.45 -13.76 -3.78
CA SER A 148 -6.84 -12.58 -3.00
C SER A 148 -5.99 -11.34 -3.37
N ILE A 149 -4.70 -11.55 -3.66
CA ILE A 149 -3.79 -10.49 -4.15
C ILE A 149 -4.26 -9.98 -5.53
N LEU A 150 -4.67 -10.88 -6.42
CA LEU A 150 -5.19 -10.51 -7.75
C LEU A 150 -6.47 -9.66 -7.67
N TYR A 151 -7.40 -10.01 -6.77
CA TYR A 151 -8.66 -9.27 -6.58
C TYR A 151 -8.44 -7.87 -6.01
N SER A 152 -7.49 -7.71 -5.08
CA SER A 152 -7.17 -6.41 -4.48
C SER A 152 -6.53 -5.43 -5.48
N CYS A 153 -5.92 -5.96 -6.55
CA CYS A 153 -5.38 -5.18 -7.66
C CYS A 153 -6.49 -4.66 -8.60
N HIS A 154 -7.57 -5.42 -8.80
CA HIS A 154 -8.67 -5.04 -9.70
C HIS A 154 -9.63 -3.99 -9.10
N SER A 155 -9.84 -3.98 -7.77
CA SER A 155 -10.84 -3.11 -7.11
C SER A 155 -10.42 -1.63 -6.99
N ASN A 156 -9.16 -1.26 -7.25
CA ASN A 156 -8.69 0.12 -7.14
C ASN A 156 -8.96 0.98 -8.39
N HIS A 157 -9.54 0.43 -9.46
CA HIS A 157 -9.93 1.19 -10.66
C HIS A 157 -11.36 1.77 -10.62
N ALA A 158 -12.07 1.64 -9.50
CA ALA A 158 -13.49 2.00 -9.38
C ALA A 158 -13.79 3.17 -8.42
N ILE A 159 -12.79 3.98 -8.03
CA ILE A 159 -13.00 5.20 -7.23
C ILE A 159 -12.15 6.33 -7.79
#